data_AF-A0A3N4Z6D6-F1
#
_entry.id   AF-A0A3N4Z6D6-F1
#
_cell.length_a   1.000
_cell.length_b   1.000
_cell.length_c   1.000
_cell.angle_alpha   90.00
_cell.angle_beta   90.00
_cell.angle_gamma   90.00
#
_symmetry.space_group_name_H-M   'P 1'
#
loop_
_entity.id
_entity.type
_entity.pdbx_description
1 polymer ?
#
loop_
_entity_poly.entity_id
_entity_poly.type
_entity_poly.pdbx_seq_one_letter_code
_entity_poly.pdbx_strand_id
1 'polypeptide(L)'
;MSDQLAQVALTPLATAPSPSLTAHVAVGGVTGLAWGAGLRSYMAEMVGAESVVTWGGTVLAVLLPAGVTGALLGWAEYLRRTGGRPHWRLLTLSPLVLAVAPLLMPGAVLALVTQGLGGGAIAFAAIGIGGGFALSGRGRARWRALVGVVVLILVAGIAATPAGIGGPDLALSTPRGVWVALLGLTSGVTLAIASSIPQRRTA
;
A
#
# COMPACT_ATOMS: atom_id res chain seq x y z
N MET A 1 41.24 25.42 -37.30
CA MET A 1 39.77 25.33 -37.11
C MET A 1 39.24 23.88 -37.12
N SER A 2 40.10 22.85 -37.23
CA SER A 2 39.73 21.43 -37.15
C SER A 2 39.76 20.85 -35.73
N ASP A 3 40.58 21.41 -34.82
CA ASP A 3 40.76 20.86 -33.47
C ASP A 3 39.62 21.18 -32.49
N GLN A 4 38.82 22.23 -32.73
CA GLN A 4 37.68 22.54 -31.88
C GLN A 4 36.48 21.60 -32.07
N LEU A 5 36.37 20.93 -33.22
CA LEU A 5 35.28 19.97 -33.47
C LEU A 5 35.55 18.60 -32.80
N ALA A 6 36.81 18.28 -32.48
CA ALA A 6 37.16 17.07 -31.75
C ALA A 6 36.93 17.19 -30.23
N GLN A 7 36.98 18.40 -29.67
CA GLN A 7 36.81 18.64 -28.23
C GLN A 7 35.34 18.63 -27.75
N VAL A 8 34.36 18.84 -28.63
CA VAL A 8 32.94 18.82 -28.26
C VAL A 8 32.43 17.38 -28.03
N ALA A 9 33.17 16.36 -28.46
CA ALA A 9 32.71 14.97 -28.43
C ALA A 9 32.95 14.20 -27.10
N LEU A 10 33.58 14.82 -26.09
CA LEU A 10 33.96 14.12 -24.84
C LEU A 10 33.62 14.91 -23.57
N THR A 11 32.53 15.68 -23.55
CA THR A 11 31.96 16.07 -22.26
C THR A 11 31.44 14.79 -21.59
N PRO A 12 32.01 14.32 -20.47
CA PRO A 12 31.46 13.17 -19.78
C PRO A 12 30.05 13.57 -19.36
N LEU A 13 29.02 12.89 -19.90
CA LEU A 13 27.67 12.97 -19.34
C LEU A 13 27.83 12.71 -17.85
N ALA A 14 27.53 13.71 -17.01
CA ALA A 14 27.59 13.57 -15.57
C ALA A 14 26.91 12.25 -15.20
N THR A 15 27.68 11.30 -14.68
CA THR A 15 27.17 9.99 -14.33
C THR A 15 26.08 10.21 -13.29
N ALA A 16 24.83 9.90 -13.66
CA ALA A 16 23.72 10.04 -12.75
C ALA A 16 24.06 9.31 -11.44
N PRO A 17 23.81 9.91 -10.27
CA PRO A 17 24.14 9.29 -9.00
C PRO A 17 23.49 7.90 -8.94
N SER A 18 24.25 6.91 -8.48
CA SER A 18 23.76 5.55 -8.34
C SER A 18 22.56 5.54 -7.38
N PRO A 19 21.52 4.73 -7.65
CA PRO A 19 20.38 4.63 -6.77
C PRO A 19 20.84 4.22 -5.36
N SER A 20 20.47 4.98 -4.33
CA SER A 20 20.76 4.59 -2.93
C SER A 20 19.67 3.66 -2.40
N LEU A 21 20.06 2.46 -1.96
CA LEU A 21 19.15 1.50 -1.30
C LEU A 21 18.51 2.13 -0.07
N THR A 22 19.32 2.72 0.80
CA THR A 22 18.87 3.33 2.06
C THR A 22 17.83 4.41 1.81
N ALA A 23 18.04 5.27 0.81
CA ALA A 23 17.10 6.32 0.47
C ALA A 23 15.74 5.76 0.04
N HIS A 24 15.71 4.73 -0.83
CA HIS A 24 14.46 4.13 -1.29
C HIS A 24 13.70 3.42 -0.17
N VAL A 25 14.41 2.68 0.69
CA VAL A 25 13.83 1.99 1.84
C VAL A 25 13.28 3.00 2.84
N ALA A 26 14.02 4.07 3.15
CA ALA A 26 13.58 5.12 4.06
C ALA A 26 12.35 5.86 3.54
N VAL A 27 12.36 6.29 2.27
CA VAL A 27 11.20 6.95 1.63
C VAL A 27 9.99 6.01 1.63
N GLY A 28 10.18 4.74 1.28
CA GLY A 28 9.12 3.73 1.32
C GLY A 28 8.56 3.57 2.74
N GLY A 29 9.43 3.45 3.75
CA GLY A 29 9.04 3.32 5.15
C GLY A 29 8.24 4.52 5.66
N VAL A 30 8.72 5.75 5.40
CA VAL A 30 8.02 6.98 5.77
C VAL A 30 6.66 7.09 5.07
N THR A 31 6.61 6.76 3.77
CA THR A 31 5.34 6.74 3.02
C THR A 31 4.38 5.71 3.58
N GLY A 32 4.89 4.53 3.97
CA GLY A 32 4.12 3.48 4.64
C GLY A 32 3.57 3.93 5.99
N LEU A 33 4.36 4.62 6.80
CA LEU A 33 3.92 5.20 8.08
C LEU A 33 2.84 6.27 7.88
N ALA A 34 3.02 7.17 6.89
CA ALA A 34 2.03 8.19 6.55
C ALA A 34 0.70 7.56 6.08
N TRP A 35 0.79 6.54 5.22
CA TRP A 35 -0.37 5.76 4.80
C TRP A 35 -1.06 5.05 5.98
N GLY A 36 -0.27 4.42 6.87
CA GLY A 36 -0.79 3.76 8.07
C GLY A 36 -1.47 4.72 9.04
N ALA A 37 -0.93 5.94 9.18
CA ALA A 37 -1.56 6.99 9.98
C ALA A 37 -2.92 7.42 9.37
N GLY A 38 -2.99 7.62 8.06
CA GLY A 38 -4.25 7.89 7.36
C GLY A 38 -5.28 6.78 7.53
N LEU A 39 -4.84 5.51 7.44
CA LEU A 39 -5.71 4.36 7.68
C LEU A 39 -6.18 4.29 9.14
N ARG A 40 -5.31 4.66 10.10
CA ARG A 40 -5.70 4.74 11.52
C ARG A 40 -6.71 5.85 11.76
N SER A 41 -6.63 6.98 11.06
CA SER A 41 -7.65 8.03 11.09
C SER A 41 -8.97 7.54 10.50
N TYR A 42 -8.95 6.81 9.38
CA TYR A 42 -10.14 6.15 8.84
C TYR A 42 -10.82 5.23 9.87
N MET A 43 -10.04 4.42 10.59
CA MET A 43 -10.57 3.59 11.69
C MET A 43 -11.11 4.40 12.87
N ALA A 44 -10.47 5.53 13.19
CA ALA A 44 -10.91 6.41 14.27
C ALA A 44 -12.30 6.99 13.99
N GLU A 45 -12.55 7.42 12.76
CA GLU A 45 -13.83 8.01 12.37
C GLU A 45 -15.00 7.03 12.50
N MET A 46 -14.78 5.75 12.21
CA MET A 46 -15.82 4.71 12.32
C MET A 46 -16.17 4.38 13.77
N VAL A 47 -15.19 4.42 14.67
CA VAL A 47 -15.36 4.10 16.10
C VAL A 47 -15.77 5.35 16.91
N GLY A 48 -15.44 6.54 16.43
CA GLY A 48 -15.76 7.80 17.10
C GLY A 48 -14.99 7.99 18.40
N ALA A 49 -15.69 8.46 19.44
CA ALA A 49 -15.09 8.86 20.72
C ALA A 49 -14.43 7.69 21.48
N GLU A 50 -14.81 6.45 21.19
CA GLU A 50 -14.22 5.25 21.80
C GLU A 50 -12.85 4.88 21.17
N SER A 51 -12.40 5.61 20.14
CA SER A 51 -11.14 5.32 19.48
C SER A 51 -9.94 5.67 20.35
N VAL A 52 -9.23 4.64 20.84
CA VAL A 52 -8.02 4.81 21.66
C VAL A 52 -6.73 4.52 20.88
N VAL A 53 -5.68 5.27 21.17
CA VAL A 53 -4.33 5.04 20.63
C VAL A 53 -3.51 4.32 21.68
N THR A 54 -2.98 3.15 21.32
CA THR A 54 -2.17 2.32 22.22
C THR A 54 -0.89 1.88 21.52
N TRP A 55 0.14 1.58 22.32
CA TRP A 55 1.39 1.02 21.81
C TRP A 55 1.15 -0.30 21.07
N GLY A 56 0.42 -1.24 21.67
CA GLY A 56 0.13 -2.52 21.03
C GLY A 56 -0.78 -2.40 19.81
N GLY A 57 -1.96 -1.80 19.97
CA GLY A 57 -3.00 -1.82 18.94
C GLY A 57 -2.76 -0.83 17.80
N THR A 58 -2.17 0.34 18.06
CA THR A 58 -1.93 1.33 16.99
C THR A 58 -0.49 1.28 16.51
N VAL A 59 0.49 1.38 17.40
CA VAL A 59 1.89 1.47 16.97
C VAL A 59 2.37 0.13 16.41
N LEU A 60 2.23 -0.96 17.16
CA LEU A 60 2.74 -2.27 16.74
C LEU A 60 1.84 -2.98 15.73
N ALA A 61 0.51 -2.90 15.88
CA ALA A 61 -0.40 -3.63 15.00
C ALA A 61 -0.84 -2.86 13.74
N VAL A 62 -0.63 -1.54 13.64
CA VAL A 62 -1.04 -0.75 12.47
C VAL A 62 0.13 0.02 11.84
N LEU A 63 0.81 0.87 12.60
CA LEU A 63 1.84 1.75 12.03
C LEU A 63 3.11 0.97 11.64
N LEU A 64 3.60 0.10 12.53
CA LEU A 64 4.77 -0.73 12.25
C LEU A 64 4.60 -1.59 11.00
N PRO A 65 3.52 -2.40 10.83
CA PRO A 65 3.35 -3.19 9.62
C PRO A 65 3.18 -2.33 8.38
N ALA A 66 2.54 -1.16 8.47
CA ALA A 66 2.46 -0.22 7.36
C ALA A 66 3.82 0.33 6.95
N GLY A 67 4.65 0.73 7.92
CA GLY A 67 6.03 1.15 7.69
C GLY A 67 6.89 0.03 7.08
N VAL A 68 6.75 -1.21 7.56
CA VAL A 68 7.45 -2.38 7.02
C VAL A 68 7.01 -2.66 5.58
N THR A 69 5.70 -2.69 5.29
CA THR A 69 5.18 -2.86 3.92
C THR A 69 5.73 -1.76 3.00
N GLY A 70 5.73 -0.50 3.45
CA GLY A 70 6.29 0.62 2.71
C GLY A 70 7.79 0.47 2.43
N ALA A 71 8.58 0.09 3.45
CA ALA A 71 10.02 -0.14 3.34
C ALA A 71 10.34 -1.28 2.35
N LEU A 72 9.57 -2.38 2.38
CA LEU A 72 9.69 -3.49 1.44
C LEU A 72 9.36 -3.07 -0.01
N LEU A 73 8.37 -2.21 -0.20
CA LEU A 73 8.03 -1.67 -1.53
C LEU A 73 9.08 -0.66 -2.02
N GLY A 74 9.65 0.14 -1.11
CA GLY A 74 10.81 0.99 -1.40
C GLY A 74 12.02 0.16 -1.83
N TRP A 75 12.29 -0.95 -1.13
CA TRP A 75 13.32 -1.90 -1.54
C TRP A 75 13.03 -2.51 -2.93
N ALA A 76 11.77 -2.85 -3.21
CA ALA A 76 11.38 -3.35 -4.52
C ALA A 76 11.65 -2.32 -5.63
N GLU A 77 11.40 -1.03 -5.38
CA GLU A 77 11.70 0.04 -6.32
C GLU A 77 13.21 0.16 -6.59
N TYR A 78 14.03 0.09 -5.53
CA TYR A 78 15.49 0.04 -5.68
C TYR A 78 15.92 -1.13 -6.58
N LEU A 79 15.45 -2.35 -6.26
CA LEU A 79 15.78 -3.55 -7.05
C LEU A 79 15.31 -3.41 -8.50
N ARG A 80 14.15 -2.82 -8.75
CA ARG A 80 13.64 -2.55 -10.11
C ARG A 80 14.58 -1.64 -10.91
N ARG A 81 15.16 -0.63 -10.27
CA ARG A 81 16.08 0.34 -10.89
C ARG A 81 17.49 -0.21 -11.08
N THR A 82 17.90 -1.23 -10.32
CA THR A 82 19.23 -1.84 -10.41
C THR A 82 19.22 -3.18 -11.16
N GLY A 83 18.31 -3.37 -12.12
CA GLY A 83 18.27 -4.58 -12.97
C GLY A 83 17.60 -5.82 -12.36
N GLY A 84 17.05 -5.73 -11.15
CA GLY A 84 16.37 -6.84 -10.46
C GLY A 84 17.31 -7.87 -9.81
N ARG A 85 16.72 -8.84 -9.11
CA ARG A 85 17.40 -10.01 -8.52
C ARG A 85 16.50 -11.25 -8.62
N PRO A 86 16.98 -12.49 -8.47
CA PRO A 86 16.08 -13.64 -8.35
C PRO A 86 15.02 -13.42 -7.24
N HIS A 87 13.78 -13.84 -7.49
CA HIS A 87 12.67 -13.82 -6.52
C HIS A 87 12.21 -12.45 -5.98
N TRP A 88 12.82 -11.32 -6.36
CA TRP A 88 12.41 -9.98 -5.86
C TRP A 88 10.94 -9.63 -6.08
N ARG A 89 10.30 -10.26 -7.08
CA ARG A 89 8.88 -10.11 -7.39
C ARG A 89 7.96 -10.58 -6.25
N LEU A 90 8.46 -11.45 -5.37
CA LEU A 90 7.75 -11.88 -4.16
C LEU A 90 7.47 -10.71 -3.21
N LEU A 91 8.17 -9.57 -3.35
CA LEU A 91 7.83 -8.32 -2.66
C LEU A 91 6.43 -7.79 -3.01
N THR A 92 5.76 -8.34 -4.05
CA THR A 92 4.33 -8.16 -4.29
C THR A 92 3.48 -8.57 -3.07
N LEU A 93 3.94 -9.56 -2.31
CA LEU A 93 3.27 -10.07 -1.12
C LEU A 93 3.54 -9.23 0.14
N SER A 94 4.28 -8.12 0.03
CA SER A 94 4.53 -7.22 1.17
C SER A 94 3.27 -6.72 1.90
N PRO A 95 2.09 -6.54 1.26
CA PRO A 95 0.88 -6.16 1.98
C PRO A 95 0.36 -7.22 2.93
N LEU A 96 0.81 -8.49 2.84
CA LEU A 96 0.43 -9.52 3.81
C LEU A 96 0.84 -9.18 5.24
N VAL A 97 1.89 -8.38 5.41
CA VAL A 97 2.32 -7.90 6.74
C VAL A 97 1.18 -7.14 7.44
N LEU A 98 0.37 -6.39 6.69
CA LEU A 98 -0.81 -5.67 7.20
C LEU A 98 -1.90 -6.61 7.73
N ALA A 99 -2.08 -7.77 7.10
CA ALA A 99 -3.07 -8.75 7.52
C ALA A 99 -2.57 -9.63 8.68
N VAL A 100 -1.29 -10.01 8.64
CA VAL A 100 -0.71 -10.94 9.62
C VAL A 100 -0.46 -10.25 10.95
N ALA A 101 0.11 -9.04 10.97
CA ALA A 101 0.53 -8.40 12.21
C ALA A 101 -0.62 -8.18 13.23
N PRO A 102 -1.82 -7.71 12.84
CA PRO A 102 -2.95 -7.61 13.77
C PRO A 102 -3.43 -8.95 14.32
N LEU A 103 -3.32 -10.03 13.54
CA LEU A 103 -3.76 -11.37 13.97
C LEU A 103 -2.86 -11.99 15.05
N LEU A 104 -1.67 -11.43 15.24
CA LEU A 104 -0.78 -11.80 16.34
C LEU A 104 -1.22 -11.21 17.68
N MET A 105 -2.19 -10.29 17.70
CA MET A 105 -2.73 -9.74 18.94
C MET A 105 -3.57 -10.80 19.69
N PRO A 106 -3.50 -10.84 21.03
CA PRO A 106 -4.30 -11.77 21.83
C PRO A 106 -5.80 -11.63 21.51
N GLY A 107 -6.46 -12.76 21.19
CA GLY A 107 -7.89 -12.81 20.89
C GLY A 107 -8.28 -12.35 19.48
N ALA A 108 -7.35 -11.85 18.65
CA ALA A 108 -7.66 -11.30 17.33
C ALA A 108 -8.26 -12.32 16.37
N VAL A 109 -7.78 -13.57 16.39
CA VAL A 109 -8.33 -14.65 15.55
C VAL A 109 -9.77 -14.96 15.92
N LEU A 110 -10.08 -15.02 17.22
CA LEU A 110 -11.45 -15.27 17.69
C LEU A 110 -12.36 -14.10 17.29
N ALA A 111 -11.91 -12.86 17.49
CA ALA A 111 -12.65 -11.66 17.09
C ALA A 111 -12.90 -11.60 15.57
N LEU A 112 -11.93 -12.01 14.75
CA LEU A 112 -12.10 -12.13 13.31
C LEU A 112 -13.19 -13.15 12.96
N VAL A 113 -13.15 -14.34 13.55
CA VAL A 113 -14.09 -15.42 13.21
C VAL A 113 -15.50 -15.14 13.73
N THR A 114 -15.62 -14.56 14.92
CA THR A 114 -16.92 -14.36 15.58
C THR A 114 -17.58 -13.03 15.27
N GLN A 115 -16.80 -11.99 15.00
CA GLN A 115 -17.28 -10.61 14.85
C GLN A 115 -16.86 -9.99 13.52
N GLY A 116 -16.02 -10.65 12.71
CA GLY A 116 -15.45 -10.08 11.49
C GLY A 116 -14.38 -9.00 11.74
N LEU A 117 -14.00 -8.75 13.00
CA LEU A 117 -13.03 -7.72 13.35
C LEU A 117 -11.62 -8.09 12.83
N GLY A 118 -11.03 -7.19 12.06
CA GLY A 118 -9.77 -7.44 11.34
C GLY A 118 -9.94 -7.81 9.86
N GLY A 119 -11.17 -8.04 9.40
CA GLY A 119 -11.45 -8.30 7.98
C GLY A 119 -10.98 -7.17 7.05
N GLY A 120 -11.02 -5.92 7.53
CA GLY A 120 -10.46 -4.77 6.80
C GLY A 120 -8.97 -4.92 6.49
N ALA A 121 -8.16 -5.44 7.41
CA ALA A 121 -6.73 -5.63 7.19
C ALA A 121 -6.46 -6.68 6.10
N ILE A 122 -7.25 -7.76 6.09
CA ILE A 122 -7.22 -8.78 5.04
C ILE A 122 -7.64 -8.17 3.70
N ALA A 123 -8.70 -7.36 3.69
CA ALA A 123 -9.17 -6.67 2.49
C ALA A 123 -8.08 -5.74 1.91
N PHE A 124 -7.41 -4.93 2.73
CA PHE A 124 -6.31 -4.08 2.26
C PHE A 124 -5.13 -4.90 1.71
N ALA A 125 -4.75 -6.01 2.35
CA ALA A 125 -3.73 -6.89 1.83
C ALA A 125 -4.12 -7.49 0.46
N ALA A 126 -5.38 -7.93 0.32
CA ALA A 126 -5.92 -8.44 -0.94
C ALA A 126 -6.00 -7.36 -2.03
N ILE A 127 -6.40 -6.13 -1.68
CA ILE A 127 -6.39 -4.96 -2.57
C ILE A 127 -4.97 -4.66 -3.05
N GLY A 128 -3.97 -4.69 -2.16
CA GLY A 128 -2.57 -4.47 -2.53
C GLY A 128 -2.08 -5.52 -3.52
N ILE A 129 -2.22 -6.80 -3.19
CA ILE A 129 -1.72 -7.91 -4.03
C ILE A 129 -2.49 -7.98 -5.36
N GLY A 130 -3.82 -8.02 -5.28
CA GLY A 130 -4.70 -8.13 -6.44
C GLY A 130 -4.63 -6.87 -7.31
N GLY A 131 -4.67 -5.69 -6.70
CA GLY A 131 -4.60 -4.41 -7.40
C GLY A 131 -3.25 -4.20 -8.05
N GLY A 132 -2.16 -4.56 -7.36
CA GLY A 132 -0.82 -4.58 -7.93
C GLY A 132 -0.72 -5.46 -9.18
N PHE A 133 -1.34 -6.65 -9.15
CA PHE A 133 -1.43 -7.54 -10.30
C PHE A 133 -2.32 -6.99 -11.42
N ALA A 134 -3.51 -6.50 -11.09
CA ALA A 134 -4.43 -5.90 -12.05
C ALA A 134 -3.79 -4.71 -12.78
N LEU A 135 -2.99 -3.91 -12.09
CA LEU A 135 -2.24 -2.78 -12.66
C LEU A 135 -0.92 -3.20 -13.32
N SER A 136 -0.43 -4.41 -13.08
CA SER A 136 0.83 -4.86 -13.66
C SER A 136 0.72 -5.03 -15.17
N GLY A 137 1.71 -4.59 -15.95
CA GLY A 137 1.75 -4.86 -17.40
C GLY A 137 2.04 -6.33 -17.75
N ARG A 138 1.76 -7.30 -16.86
CA ARG A 138 2.24 -8.69 -16.92
C ARG A 138 1.08 -9.69 -16.86
N GLY A 139 1.14 -10.73 -17.68
CA GLY A 139 0.10 -11.77 -17.76
C GLY A 139 -1.02 -11.45 -18.74
N ARG A 140 -2.00 -12.36 -18.87
CA ARG A 140 -3.12 -12.22 -19.81
C ARG A 140 -4.06 -11.10 -19.35
N ALA A 141 -4.41 -10.20 -20.27
CA ALA A 141 -5.27 -9.04 -19.98
C ALA A 141 -6.61 -9.43 -19.32
N ARG A 142 -7.24 -10.52 -19.75
CA ARG A 142 -8.50 -11.02 -19.15
C ARG A 142 -8.39 -11.33 -17.66
N TRP A 143 -7.28 -11.93 -17.22
CA TRP A 143 -7.11 -12.29 -15.81
C TRP A 143 -6.87 -11.06 -14.95
N ARG A 144 -6.16 -10.07 -15.48
CA ARG A 144 -6.00 -8.78 -14.84
C ARG A 144 -7.32 -8.02 -14.73
N ALA A 145 -8.15 -8.07 -15.76
CA ALA A 145 -9.48 -7.47 -15.73
C ALA A 145 -10.37 -8.14 -14.67
N LEU A 146 -10.40 -9.47 -14.61
CA LEU A 146 -11.16 -10.21 -13.61
C LEU A 146 -10.68 -9.89 -12.18
N VAL A 147 -9.38 -9.92 -11.92
CA VAL A 147 -8.83 -9.53 -10.61
C VAL A 147 -9.09 -8.05 -10.32
N GLY A 148 -9.00 -7.18 -11.34
CA GLY A 148 -9.33 -5.76 -11.22
C GLY A 148 -10.77 -5.51 -10.79
N VAL A 149 -11.73 -6.27 -11.34
CA VAL A 149 -13.14 -6.21 -10.90
C VAL A 149 -13.27 -6.62 -9.44
N VAL A 150 -12.63 -7.71 -9.02
CA VAL A 150 -12.63 -8.13 -7.60
C VAL A 150 -12.04 -7.04 -6.70
N VAL A 151 -10.93 -6.42 -7.10
CA VAL A 151 -10.30 -5.33 -6.34
C VAL A 151 -11.21 -4.10 -6.27
N LEU A 152 -11.90 -3.75 -7.36
CA LEU A 152 -12.86 -2.65 -7.36
C LEU A 152 -14.03 -2.93 -6.40
N ILE A 153 -14.52 -4.17 -6.35
CA ILE A 153 -15.56 -4.58 -5.39
C ILE A 153 -15.04 -4.44 -3.96
N LEU A 154 -13.81 -4.88 -3.66
CA LEU A 154 -13.21 -4.72 -2.32
C LEU A 154 -13.04 -3.23 -1.95
N VAL A 155 -12.55 -2.42 -2.87
CA VAL A 155 -12.38 -0.97 -2.68
C VAL A 155 -13.73 -0.27 -2.45
N ALA A 156 -14.76 -0.64 -3.21
CA ALA A 156 -16.13 -0.16 -2.99
C ALA A 156 -16.69 -0.62 -1.63
N GLY A 157 -16.40 -1.86 -1.23
CA GLY A 157 -16.74 -2.39 0.08
C GLY A 157 -16.11 -1.56 1.22
N ILE A 158 -14.82 -1.24 1.10
CA ILE A 158 -14.13 -0.34 2.04
C ILE A 158 -14.82 1.03 2.11
N ALA A 159 -15.27 1.59 0.98
CA ALA A 159 -15.99 2.86 0.98
C ALA A 159 -17.36 2.79 1.68
N ALA A 160 -18.01 1.63 1.67
CA ALA A 160 -19.31 1.39 2.28
C ALA A 160 -19.22 1.03 3.78
N THR A 161 -18.08 0.49 4.23
CA THR A 161 -17.84 0.08 5.62
C THR A 161 -18.16 1.16 6.66
N PRO A 162 -17.82 2.45 6.47
CA PRO A 162 -18.07 3.49 7.48
C PRO A 162 -19.54 3.60 7.88
N ALA A 163 -20.46 3.54 6.92
CA ALA A 163 -21.89 3.61 7.20
C ALA A 163 -22.40 2.37 7.96
N GLY A 164 -21.82 1.20 7.69
CA GLY A 164 -22.17 -0.06 8.36
C GLY A 164 -21.65 -0.16 9.79
N ILE A 165 -20.54 0.52 10.12
CA ILE A 165 -19.92 0.48 11.46
C ILE A 165 -20.30 1.71 12.29
N GLY A 166 -20.10 2.91 11.75
CA GLY A 166 -20.34 4.18 12.46
C GLY A 166 -21.75 4.74 12.29
N GLY A 167 -22.65 4.03 11.60
CA GLY A 167 -24.06 4.38 11.50
C GLY A 167 -24.39 5.48 10.48
N PRO A 168 -25.62 6.05 10.55
CA PRO A 168 -26.16 6.98 9.56
C PRO A 168 -25.33 8.26 9.37
N ASP A 169 -24.61 8.69 10.39
CA ASP A 169 -23.77 9.90 10.33
C ASP A 169 -22.60 9.75 9.34
N LEU A 170 -22.18 8.50 9.06
CA LEU A 170 -21.15 8.16 8.08
C LEU A 170 -21.73 7.63 6.75
N ALA A 171 -23.03 7.84 6.51
CA ALA A 171 -23.62 7.53 5.21
C ALA A 171 -23.01 8.38 4.08
N LEU A 172 -22.93 7.84 2.87
CA LEU A 172 -22.38 8.55 1.69
C LEU A 172 -23.20 9.78 1.28
N SER A 173 -24.40 9.96 1.85
CA SER A 173 -25.22 11.16 1.70
C SER A 173 -24.78 12.31 2.62
N THR A 174 -23.87 12.06 3.57
CA THR A 174 -23.35 13.09 4.48
C THR A 174 -21.93 13.51 4.06
N PRO A 175 -21.55 14.80 4.26
CA PRO A 175 -20.19 15.25 3.97
C PRO A 175 -19.12 14.46 4.73
N ARG A 176 -19.42 14.09 5.98
CA ARG A 176 -18.51 13.31 6.83
C ARG A 176 -18.35 11.88 6.30
N GLY A 177 -19.43 11.21 5.92
CA GLY A 177 -19.36 9.87 5.34
C GLY A 177 -18.55 9.84 4.04
N VAL A 178 -18.72 10.84 3.17
CA VAL A 178 -17.91 10.99 1.95
C VAL A 178 -16.43 11.17 2.28
N TRP A 179 -16.09 12.02 3.26
CA TRP A 179 -14.71 12.21 3.71
C TRP A 179 -14.07 10.89 4.17
N VAL A 180 -14.75 10.15 5.03
CA VAL A 180 -14.23 8.86 5.56
C VAL A 180 -14.11 7.83 4.44
N ALA A 181 -15.10 7.76 3.54
CA ALA A 181 -15.05 6.88 2.37
C ALA A 181 -13.85 7.22 1.47
N LEU A 182 -13.57 8.51 1.23
CA LEU A 182 -12.41 8.96 0.46
C LEU A 182 -11.09 8.55 1.11
N LEU A 183 -10.96 8.63 2.44
CA LEU A 183 -9.76 8.13 3.14
C LEU A 183 -9.53 6.65 2.88
N GLY A 184 -10.58 5.82 3.00
CA GLY A 184 -10.51 4.38 2.73
C GLY A 184 -10.18 4.06 1.27
N LEU A 185 -10.91 4.69 0.33
CA LEU A 185 -10.74 4.53 -1.11
C LEU A 185 -9.33 4.89 -1.57
N THR A 186 -8.87 6.09 -1.24
CA THR A 186 -7.55 6.58 -1.64
C THR A 186 -6.43 5.76 -1.02
N SER A 187 -6.61 5.31 0.23
CA SER A 187 -5.67 4.38 0.87
C SER A 187 -5.58 3.06 0.10
N GLY A 188 -6.72 2.47 -0.26
CA GLY A 188 -6.77 1.21 -1.02
C GLY A 188 -6.15 1.33 -2.41
N VAL A 189 -6.50 2.38 -3.14
CA VAL A 189 -5.93 2.66 -4.48
C VAL A 189 -4.44 2.94 -4.40
N THR A 190 -3.99 3.73 -3.43
CA THR A 190 -2.55 4.03 -3.23
C THR A 190 -1.77 2.75 -2.95
N LEU A 191 -2.29 1.87 -2.09
CA LEU A 191 -1.67 0.58 -1.80
C LEU A 191 -1.60 -0.30 -3.06
N ALA A 192 -2.69 -0.40 -3.83
CA ALA A 192 -2.70 -1.15 -5.10
C ALA A 192 -1.65 -0.62 -6.10
N ILE A 193 -1.53 0.70 -6.23
CA ILE A 193 -0.53 1.34 -7.11
C ILE A 193 0.89 1.00 -6.61
N ALA A 194 1.15 1.16 -5.32
CA ALA A 194 2.47 0.88 -4.73
C ALA A 194 2.84 -0.62 -4.87
N SER A 195 1.89 -1.52 -4.60
CA SER A 195 2.08 -2.97 -4.75
C SER A 195 2.26 -3.44 -6.20
N SER A 196 2.03 -2.58 -7.19
CA SER A 196 2.38 -2.89 -8.58
C SER A 196 3.89 -2.77 -8.86
N ILE A 197 4.66 -2.07 -8.03
CA ILE A 197 6.11 -1.80 -8.23
C ILE A 197 6.91 -3.07 -8.52
N PRO A 198 6.83 -4.15 -7.72
CA PRO A 198 7.60 -5.37 -7.93
C PRO A 198 7.27 -6.09 -9.25
N GLN A 199 6.11 -5.76 -9.85
CA GLN A 199 5.62 -6.40 -11.06
C GLN A 199 5.96 -5.64 -12.35
N ARG A 200 6.35 -4.36 -12.23
CA ARG A 200 6.78 -3.51 -13.35
C ARG A 200 8.06 -4.05 -14.00
N ARG A 201 8.37 -3.53 -15.19
CA ARG A 201 9.62 -3.86 -15.89
C ARG A 201 10.80 -3.21 -15.15
N THR A 202 11.92 -3.91 -15.14
CA THR A 202 13.20 -3.34 -14.67
C THR A 202 13.57 -2.17 -15.59
N ALA A 203 14.13 -1.13 -15.02
CA ALA A 203 14.66 0.01 -15.78
C ALA A 203 15.97 -0.38 -16.47
#